data_AF-A0A2E4CBR3-F1
#
_entry.id   AF-A0A2E4CBR3-F1
#
_cell.length_a   1.000
_cell.length_b   1.000
_cell.length_c   1.000
_cell.angle_alpha   90.00
_cell.angle_beta   90.00
_cell.angle_gamma   90.00
#
_symmetry.space_group_name_H-M   'P 1'
#
loop_
_entity.id
_entity.type
_entity.pdbx_description
1 polymer ?
#
loop_
_entity_poly.entity_id
_entity_poly.type
_entity_poly.pdbx_seq_one_letter_code
_entity_poly.pdbx_strand_id
1 'polypeptide(L)'
;MATADIRNWTEVATAKMSFWQADILGVVWPVGAMIREDARDKFDVPFNEMQQVLADDVLSELLDDVDAWIDATPCAGAGGWRGEQARSIKENVRLWIGGSADASTAPDPCFESRMAIYALPAEATAATAQRIYIHELYHALSTYLTTHCAPEDGPEKPEKYDAQGWIVEGTADYFSYVVQAEINGEPHPVSAILQAANNDAKESGTDLGRNAAKAAAAVRLMIERGDLAEADVLGATMFNDCNWANDFSMSDPAAAYARTNWHLIEQHDGIWRFTSAALNG
;
A
#
# COMPACT_ATOMS: atom_id res chain seq x y z
N MET A 1 5.75 -11.31 -16.13
CA MET A 1 4.58 -10.41 -16.12
C MET A 1 4.75 -9.42 -17.26
N ALA A 2 3.70 -9.12 -18.04
CA ALA A 2 3.83 -8.18 -19.15
C ALA A 2 3.51 -6.75 -18.70
N THR A 3 4.13 -5.74 -19.34
CA THR A 3 3.82 -4.32 -19.09
C THR A 3 2.34 -3.99 -19.33
N ALA A 4 1.69 -4.70 -20.24
CA ALA A 4 0.26 -4.55 -20.51
C ALA A 4 -0.62 -4.98 -19.31
N ASP A 5 -0.18 -5.99 -18.54
CA ASP A 5 -0.90 -6.44 -17.34
C ASP A 5 -0.86 -5.35 -16.28
N ILE A 6 0.34 -4.83 -15.98
CA ILE A 6 0.55 -3.72 -15.03
C ILE A 6 -0.31 -2.52 -15.44
N ARG A 7 -0.21 -2.09 -16.70
CA ARG A 7 -0.98 -0.95 -17.22
C ARG A 7 -2.48 -1.13 -17.02
N ASN A 8 -3.03 -2.29 -17.35
CA ASN A 8 -4.45 -2.58 -17.15
C ASN A 8 -4.84 -2.50 -15.66
N TRP A 9 -4.01 -3.05 -14.76
CA TRP A 9 -4.26 -2.95 -13.32
C TRP A 9 -4.22 -1.51 -12.83
N THR A 10 -3.25 -0.72 -13.31
CA THR A 10 -3.15 0.71 -13.00
C THR A 10 -4.39 1.47 -13.45
N GLU A 11 -4.82 1.29 -14.70
CA GLU A 11 -5.97 2.00 -15.27
C GLU A 11 -7.26 1.70 -14.51
N VAL A 12 -7.51 0.43 -14.15
CA VAL A 12 -8.71 0.05 -13.37
C VAL A 12 -8.66 0.62 -11.96
N ALA A 13 -7.52 0.54 -11.28
CA ALA A 13 -7.35 1.09 -9.93
C ALA A 13 -7.50 2.62 -9.92
N THR A 14 -6.84 3.33 -10.84
CA THR A 14 -6.94 4.80 -10.96
C THR A 14 -8.35 5.26 -11.27
N ALA A 15 -9.13 4.51 -12.06
CA ALA A 15 -10.52 4.84 -12.36
C ALA A 15 -11.46 4.84 -11.14
N LYS A 16 -11.04 4.25 -10.01
CA LYS A 16 -11.79 4.29 -8.75
C LYS A 16 -11.59 5.57 -7.96
N MET A 17 -10.46 6.25 -8.16
CA MET A 17 -10.10 7.44 -7.39
C MET A 17 -11.08 8.58 -7.67
N SER A 18 -11.57 9.18 -6.60
CA SER A 18 -12.63 10.19 -6.63
C SER A 18 -12.12 11.61 -6.85
N PHE A 19 -10.85 11.88 -6.49
CA PHE A 19 -10.25 13.21 -6.49
C PHE A 19 -8.73 13.11 -6.71
N TRP A 20 -8.19 14.06 -7.46
CA TRP A 20 -6.77 14.25 -7.84
C TRP A 20 -6.11 13.03 -8.53
N GLN A 21 -5.47 13.26 -9.70
CA GLN A 21 -4.58 12.28 -10.32
C GLN A 21 -3.13 12.81 -10.22
N ALA A 22 -2.33 12.19 -9.35
CA ALA A 22 -0.89 12.38 -9.41
C ALA A 22 -0.38 11.73 -10.70
N ASP A 23 0.74 12.20 -11.23
CA ASP A 23 1.46 11.43 -12.25
C ASP A 23 2.04 10.19 -11.57
N ILE A 24 1.69 9.00 -12.07
CA ILE A 24 2.05 7.73 -11.43
C ILE A 24 3.00 6.92 -12.33
N LEU A 25 4.15 6.55 -11.76
CA LEU A 25 5.03 5.54 -12.35
C LEU A 25 4.89 4.20 -11.62
N GLY A 26 4.41 3.18 -12.33
CA GLY A 26 4.43 1.80 -11.86
C GLY A 26 5.71 1.08 -12.31
N VAL A 27 6.45 0.49 -11.36
CA VAL A 27 7.69 -0.25 -11.66
C VAL A 27 7.63 -1.64 -11.05
N VAL A 28 7.75 -2.67 -11.88
CA VAL A 28 7.84 -4.07 -11.42
C VAL A 28 9.05 -4.72 -12.07
N TRP A 29 9.95 -5.28 -11.25
CA TRP A 29 11.16 -5.95 -11.73
C TRP A 29 11.34 -7.31 -11.06
N PRO A 30 11.87 -8.32 -11.76
CA PRO A 30 12.06 -9.64 -11.18
C PRO A 30 13.26 -9.68 -10.23
N VAL A 31 13.10 -10.39 -9.11
CA VAL A 31 14.19 -10.76 -8.19
C VAL A 31 14.22 -12.27 -7.98
N GLY A 32 15.40 -12.79 -7.66
CA GLY A 32 15.65 -14.21 -7.48
C GLY A 32 15.53 -14.64 -6.01
N ALA A 33 16.27 -15.68 -5.64
CA ALA A 33 16.25 -16.19 -4.27
C ALA A 33 16.80 -15.16 -3.27
N MET A 34 16.28 -15.18 -2.04
CA MET A 34 16.79 -14.37 -0.94
C MET A 34 18.24 -14.73 -0.63
N ILE A 35 19.09 -13.71 -0.54
CA ILE A 35 20.50 -13.81 -0.15
C ILE A 35 20.64 -13.52 1.35
N ARG A 36 19.98 -12.46 1.82
CA ARG A 36 20.11 -11.98 3.21
C ARG A 36 18.83 -11.33 3.70
N GLU A 37 18.39 -11.74 4.88
CA GLU A 37 17.26 -11.13 5.59
C GLU A 37 17.68 -9.79 6.24
N ASP A 38 16.78 -8.80 6.28
CA ASP A 38 16.95 -7.49 6.93
C ASP A 38 18.31 -6.83 6.59
N ALA A 39 18.52 -6.55 5.30
CA ALA A 39 19.72 -5.92 4.75
C ALA A 39 19.75 -4.39 4.97
N ARG A 40 19.35 -3.93 6.17
CA ARG A 40 19.25 -2.51 6.53
C ARG A 40 20.56 -1.75 6.41
N ASP A 41 21.69 -2.40 6.64
CA ASP A 41 23.03 -1.83 6.44
C ASP A 41 23.33 -1.49 4.97
N LYS A 42 22.58 -2.08 4.03
CA LYS A 42 22.71 -1.85 2.59
C LYS A 42 21.63 -0.92 2.05
N PHE A 43 20.39 -1.07 2.51
CA PHE A 43 19.23 -0.37 1.93
C PHE A 43 18.67 0.77 2.79
N ASP A 44 19.22 0.99 3.99
CA ASP A 44 18.73 1.93 5.03
C ASP A 44 17.32 1.64 5.57
N VAL A 45 16.65 0.64 5.02
CA VAL A 45 15.33 0.11 5.40
C VAL A 45 15.40 -1.42 5.53
N PRO A 46 14.50 -2.07 6.28
CA PRO A 46 14.57 -3.52 6.55
C PRO A 46 14.10 -4.39 5.37
N PHE A 47 14.50 -4.05 4.15
CA PHE A 47 14.31 -4.92 3.00
C PHE A 47 15.32 -6.06 3.03
N ASN A 48 14.91 -7.20 2.49
CA ASN A 48 15.79 -8.33 2.25
C ASN A 48 16.59 -8.08 0.98
N GLU A 49 17.80 -8.62 0.94
CA GLU A 49 18.63 -8.64 -0.25
C GLU A 49 18.33 -9.91 -1.05
N MET A 50 18.00 -9.72 -2.32
CA MET A 50 17.62 -10.78 -3.25
C MET A 50 18.67 -10.94 -4.35
N GLN A 51 18.66 -12.08 -5.02
CA GLN A 51 19.50 -12.29 -6.20
C GLN A 51 19.03 -11.42 -7.37
N GLN A 52 19.98 -10.72 -8.00
CA GLN A 52 19.74 -10.02 -9.26
C GLN A 52 19.44 -11.05 -10.38
N VAL A 53 18.31 -10.87 -11.07
CA VAL A 53 17.90 -11.73 -12.20
C VAL A 53 17.99 -10.99 -13.53
N LEU A 54 17.83 -9.67 -13.52
CA LEU A 54 18.03 -8.84 -14.71
C LEU A 54 19.51 -8.86 -15.13
N ALA A 55 19.73 -8.89 -16.45
CA ALA A 55 21.06 -8.64 -17.00
C ALA A 55 21.48 -7.18 -16.71
N ASP A 56 22.78 -6.94 -16.56
CA ASP A 56 23.30 -5.63 -16.13
C ASP A 56 22.88 -4.48 -17.05
N ASP A 57 22.80 -4.73 -18.36
CA ASP A 57 22.35 -3.75 -19.35
C ASP A 57 20.86 -3.42 -19.19
N VAL A 58 20.02 -4.44 -18.99
CA VAL A 58 18.58 -4.27 -18.73
C VAL A 58 18.32 -3.56 -17.41
N LEU A 59 19.08 -3.90 -16.36
CA LEU A 59 18.99 -3.22 -15.06
C LEU A 59 19.42 -1.76 -15.19
N SER A 60 20.49 -1.47 -15.91
CA SER A 60 20.94 -0.09 -16.16
C SER A 60 19.87 0.71 -16.92
N GLU A 61 19.29 0.14 -17.97
CA GLU A 61 18.22 0.79 -18.75
C GLU A 61 17.00 1.09 -17.87
N LEU A 62 16.55 0.14 -17.05
CA LEU A 62 15.46 0.35 -16.10
C LEU A 62 15.75 1.49 -15.12
N LEU A 63 16.95 1.53 -14.55
CA LEU A 63 17.34 2.59 -13.61
C LEU A 63 17.42 3.95 -14.30
N ASP A 64 17.88 4.01 -15.55
CA ASP A 64 17.96 5.24 -16.32
C ASP A 64 16.57 5.75 -16.71
N ASP A 65 15.61 4.86 -17.03
CA ASP A 65 14.21 5.21 -17.28
C ASP A 65 13.52 5.77 -16.01
N VAL A 66 13.75 5.13 -14.86
CA VAL A 66 13.25 5.60 -13.56
C VAL A 66 13.84 6.97 -13.22
N ASP A 67 15.15 7.13 -13.39
CA ASP A 67 15.84 8.40 -13.14
C ASP A 67 15.31 9.51 -14.06
N ALA A 68 15.11 9.22 -15.34
CA ALA A 68 14.57 10.17 -16.31
C ALA A 68 13.15 10.59 -15.96
N TRP A 69 12.31 9.67 -15.48
CA TRP A 69 10.96 10.01 -15.02
C TRP A 69 11.00 10.89 -13.78
N ILE A 70 11.81 10.56 -12.77
CA ILE A 70 11.96 11.39 -11.56
C ILE A 70 12.49 12.78 -11.92
N ASP A 71 13.49 12.88 -12.80
CA ASP A 71 14.05 14.17 -13.25
C ASP A 71 13.04 15.04 -14.03
N ALA A 72 12.01 14.43 -14.61
CA ALA A 72 10.94 15.13 -15.31
C ALA A 72 9.82 15.63 -14.38
N THR A 73 9.82 15.22 -13.11
CA THR A 73 8.80 15.65 -12.13
C THR A 73 8.91 17.14 -11.80
N PRO A 74 7.79 17.79 -11.37
CA PRO A 74 7.81 19.21 -11.02
C PRO A 74 8.75 19.59 -9.87
N CYS A 75 9.13 18.63 -9.01
CA CYS A 75 9.98 18.86 -7.85
C CYS A 75 11.48 18.69 -8.13
N ALA A 76 11.89 17.98 -9.19
CA ALA A 76 13.31 17.68 -9.44
C ALA A 76 14.19 18.94 -9.58
N GLY A 77 13.65 19.99 -10.19
CA GLY A 77 14.30 21.30 -10.32
C GLY A 77 13.93 22.32 -9.24
N ALA A 78 13.08 21.95 -8.27
CA ALA A 78 12.64 22.86 -7.22
C ALA A 78 13.76 23.11 -6.20
N GLY A 79 13.81 24.33 -5.65
CA GLY A 79 14.67 24.64 -4.51
C GLY A 79 14.07 24.14 -3.20
N GLY A 80 14.91 24.05 -2.15
CA GLY A 80 14.48 23.68 -0.81
C GLY A 80 14.07 22.22 -0.67
N TRP A 81 13.20 21.95 0.31
CA TRP A 81 12.84 20.59 0.72
C TRP A 81 12.25 19.74 -0.40
N ARG A 82 11.50 20.32 -1.34
CA ARG A 82 10.88 19.59 -2.46
C ARG A 82 11.92 18.98 -3.41
N GLY A 83 12.96 19.74 -3.75
CA GLY A 83 14.06 19.24 -4.58
C GLY A 83 14.99 18.29 -3.82
N GLU A 84 15.10 18.46 -2.50
CA GLU A 84 15.82 17.51 -1.63
C GLU A 84 15.09 16.17 -1.52
N GLN A 85 13.77 16.18 -1.34
CA GLN A 85 12.93 14.97 -1.36
C GLN A 85 13.07 14.21 -2.68
N ALA A 86 12.89 14.91 -3.81
CA ALA A 86 13.00 14.31 -5.14
C ALA A 86 14.36 13.60 -5.35
N ARG A 87 15.46 14.25 -4.93
CA ARG A 87 16.81 13.70 -5.01
C ARG A 87 16.99 12.49 -4.09
N SER A 88 16.54 12.58 -2.84
CA SER A 88 16.64 11.48 -1.88
C SER A 88 15.84 10.27 -2.32
N ILE A 89 14.62 10.45 -2.82
CA ILE A 89 13.80 9.37 -3.36
C ILE A 89 14.47 8.73 -4.57
N LYS A 90 15.04 9.53 -5.49
CA LYS A 90 15.81 9.01 -6.62
C LYS A 90 16.96 8.10 -6.18
N GLU A 91 17.77 8.57 -5.23
CA GLU A 91 18.89 7.81 -4.68
C GLU A 91 18.43 6.50 -4.03
N ASN A 92 17.36 6.54 -3.23
CA ASN A 92 16.77 5.37 -2.57
C ASN A 92 16.23 4.34 -3.58
N VAL A 93 15.43 4.78 -4.56
CA VAL A 93 14.86 3.88 -5.57
C VAL A 93 15.97 3.22 -6.40
N ARG A 94 17.01 3.99 -6.76
CA ARG A 94 18.18 3.45 -7.47
C ARG A 94 18.93 2.42 -6.62
N LEU A 95 19.08 2.66 -5.31
CA LEU A 95 19.69 1.74 -4.37
C LEU A 95 18.88 0.44 -4.22
N TRP A 96 17.55 0.54 -4.11
CA TRP A 96 16.68 -0.63 -3.91
C TRP A 96 16.56 -1.48 -5.17
N ILE A 97 16.28 -0.89 -6.34
CA ILE A 97 16.17 -1.62 -7.60
C ILE A 97 17.55 -2.16 -8.00
N GLY A 98 18.58 -1.30 -8.01
CA GLY A 98 19.94 -1.68 -8.40
C GLY A 98 20.59 -2.68 -7.46
N GLY A 99 20.24 -2.64 -6.18
CA GLY A 99 20.74 -3.57 -5.17
C GLY A 99 19.90 -4.84 -5.00
N SER A 100 18.83 -5.02 -5.79
CA SER A 100 17.89 -6.14 -5.72
C SER A 100 17.24 -6.32 -4.34
N ALA A 101 16.76 -5.23 -3.74
CA ALA A 101 15.90 -5.28 -2.57
C ALA A 101 14.54 -5.94 -2.91
N ASP A 102 13.92 -6.61 -1.95
CA ASP A 102 12.53 -7.10 -2.06
C ASP A 102 11.49 -5.99 -1.83
N ALA A 103 11.77 -4.79 -2.32
CA ALA A 103 10.96 -3.61 -2.09
C ALA A 103 9.54 -3.74 -2.67
N SER A 104 8.54 -3.56 -1.81
CA SER A 104 7.14 -3.31 -2.16
C SER A 104 6.73 -2.05 -1.41
N THR A 105 6.62 -0.93 -2.13
CA THR A 105 6.34 0.37 -1.51
C THR A 105 5.86 1.40 -2.54
N ALA A 106 5.45 2.57 -2.06
CA ALA A 106 4.97 3.68 -2.89
C ALA A 106 5.81 4.96 -2.68
N PRO A 107 6.99 5.07 -3.33
CA PRO A 107 7.83 6.25 -3.22
C PRO A 107 7.15 7.52 -3.76
N ASP A 108 7.36 8.67 -3.11
CA ASP A 108 6.76 9.96 -3.46
C ASP A 108 7.82 11.03 -3.73
N PRO A 109 8.43 11.09 -4.94
CA PRO A 109 9.33 12.17 -5.31
C PRO A 109 8.74 13.57 -5.05
N CYS A 110 7.43 13.74 -5.27
CA CYS A 110 6.64 14.81 -4.66
C CYS A 110 5.15 14.47 -4.63
N PHE A 111 4.36 15.38 -4.04
CA PHE A 111 2.91 15.24 -3.98
C PHE A 111 2.25 15.05 -5.35
N GLU A 112 2.75 15.71 -6.40
CA GLU A 112 2.20 15.65 -7.76
C GLU A 112 2.67 14.45 -8.59
N SER A 113 3.77 13.80 -8.20
CA SER A 113 4.40 12.72 -8.95
C SER A 113 4.84 11.60 -8.00
N ARG A 114 4.23 10.44 -8.12
CA ARG A 114 4.37 9.32 -7.17
C ARG A 114 4.60 8.00 -7.89
N MET A 115 5.07 7.01 -7.16
CA MET A 115 5.47 5.73 -7.70
C MET A 115 4.78 4.60 -6.95
N ALA A 116 4.59 3.48 -7.64
CA ALA A 116 4.26 2.19 -7.03
C ALA A 116 5.29 1.19 -7.52
N ILE A 117 6.13 0.69 -6.62
CA ILE A 117 7.25 -0.19 -6.96
C ILE A 117 7.08 -1.56 -6.32
N TYR A 118 7.39 -2.62 -7.06
CA TYR A 118 7.31 -3.99 -6.57
C TYR A 118 8.40 -4.88 -7.16
N ALA A 119 9.30 -5.36 -6.30
CA ALA A 119 10.22 -6.44 -6.59
C ALA A 119 9.44 -7.76 -6.65
N LEU A 120 9.35 -8.36 -7.84
CA LEU A 120 8.59 -9.59 -8.09
C LEU A 120 9.45 -10.83 -7.85
N PRO A 121 9.23 -11.60 -6.76
CA PRO A 121 9.94 -12.85 -6.52
C PRO A 121 9.50 -13.92 -7.53
N ALA A 122 10.40 -14.86 -7.84
CA ALA A 122 10.14 -15.92 -8.82
C ALA A 122 8.98 -16.86 -8.43
N GLU A 123 8.73 -17.01 -7.13
CA GLU A 123 7.66 -17.83 -6.56
C GLU A 123 6.30 -17.13 -6.49
N ALA A 124 6.24 -15.81 -6.74
CA ALA A 124 4.99 -15.07 -6.67
C ALA A 124 4.03 -15.51 -7.77
N THR A 125 2.80 -15.85 -7.37
CA THR A 125 1.72 -16.10 -8.33
C THR A 125 1.29 -14.80 -8.99
N ALA A 126 0.67 -14.87 -10.18
CA ALA A 126 0.11 -13.69 -10.83
C ALA A 126 -0.93 -12.97 -9.95
N ALA A 127 -1.75 -13.73 -9.20
CA ALA A 127 -2.71 -13.16 -8.26
C ALA A 127 -2.03 -12.45 -7.08
N THR A 128 -0.99 -13.06 -6.49
CA THR A 128 -0.20 -12.42 -5.43
C THR A 128 0.43 -11.12 -5.92
N ALA A 129 1.06 -11.15 -7.08
CA ALA A 129 1.74 -10.01 -7.64
C ALA A 129 0.79 -8.87 -8.04
N GLN A 130 -0.37 -9.20 -8.62
CA GLN A 130 -1.42 -8.22 -8.89
C GLN A 130 -1.93 -7.57 -7.61
N ARG A 131 -2.18 -8.35 -6.55
CA ARG A 131 -2.67 -7.83 -5.27
C ARG A 131 -1.66 -6.87 -4.64
N ILE A 132 -0.40 -7.28 -4.54
CA ILE A 132 0.67 -6.46 -3.95
C ILE A 132 0.86 -5.18 -4.76
N TYR A 133 0.94 -5.27 -6.09
CA TYR A 133 1.07 -4.07 -6.92
C TYR A 133 -0.11 -3.10 -6.73
N ILE A 134 -1.36 -3.59 -6.69
CA ILE A 134 -2.54 -2.74 -6.48
C ILE A 134 -2.55 -2.13 -5.07
N HIS A 135 -2.07 -2.85 -4.05
CA HIS A 135 -1.90 -2.34 -2.69
C HIS A 135 -0.96 -1.14 -2.67
N GLU A 136 0.25 -1.27 -3.22
CA GLU A 136 1.20 -0.14 -3.28
C GLU A 136 0.69 0.99 -4.17
N LEU A 137 0.00 0.64 -5.26
CA LEU A 137 -0.63 1.64 -6.11
C LEU A 137 -1.71 2.42 -5.36
N TYR A 138 -2.46 1.82 -4.45
CA TYR A 138 -3.41 2.55 -3.61
C TYR A 138 -2.70 3.58 -2.74
N HIS A 139 -1.56 3.24 -2.12
CA HIS A 139 -0.75 4.20 -1.37
C HIS A 139 -0.33 5.38 -2.25
N ALA A 140 0.16 5.11 -3.47
CA ALA A 140 0.55 6.15 -4.43
C ALA A 140 -0.64 7.02 -4.89
N LEU A 141 -1.81 6.42 -5.11
CA LEU A 141 -3.02 7.11 -5.57
C LEU A 141 -3.71 7.90 -4.45
N SER A 142 -3.73 7.35 -3.24
CA SER A 142 -4.34 7.98 -2.08
C SER A 142 -3.63 9.30 -1.80
N THR A 143 -4.34 10.35 -1.43
CA THR A 143 -3.73 11.64 -1.13
C THR A 143 -2.90 11.63 0.15
N TYR A 144 -2.52 10.46 0.68
CA TYR A 144 -1.93 10.22 1.98
C TYR A 144 -1.11 11.41 2.46
N LEU A 145 -1.77 12.23 3.27
CA LEU A 145 -1.33 13.59 3.46
C LEU A 145 -0.22 13.65 4.52
N THR A 146 0.58 12.62 4.78
CA THR A 146 1.62 12.75 5.82
C THR A 146 2.60 13.86 5.49
N THR A 147 3.04 13.98 4.24
CA THR A 147 3.92 15.07 3.77
C THR A 147 3.18 16.38 3.53
N HIS A 148 1.85 16.36 3.36
CA HIS A 148 1.03 17.57 3.13
C HIS A 148 0.38 18.15 4.41
N CYS A 149 0.03 17.29 5.36
CA CYS A 149 -0.57 17.60 6.67
C CYS A 149 0.46 17.65 7.79
N ALA A 150 1.72 17.30 7.53
CA ALA A 150 2.84 17.78 8.32
C ALA A 150 3.06 19.26 7.94
N PRO A 151 3.05 20.20 8.91
CA PRO A 151 3.32 21.61 8.62
C PRO A 151 4.76 21.78 8.12
N GLU A 152 4.99 22.70 7.18
CA GLU A 152 6.33 23.02 6.63
C GLU A 152 7.37 23.36 7.72
N ASP A 153 6.92 23.89 8.86
CA ASP A 153 7.78 24.37 9.96
C ASP A 153 7.47 23.72 11.34
N GLY A 154 6.52 22.78 11.37
CA GLY A 154 6.12 22.13 12.61
C GLY A 154 6.99 20.92 12.90
N PRO A 155 7.21 20.52 14.17
CA PRO A 155 7.73 19.18 14.41
C PRO A 155 6.75 18.24 13.73
N GLU A 156 7.24 17.47 12.75
CA GLU A 156 6.54 16.29 12.29
C GLU A 156 6.04 15.60 13.56
N LYS A 157 4.74 15.28 13.61
CA LYS A 157 4.26 14.30 14.59
C LYS A 157 4.16 12.98 13.85
N PRO A 158 5.28 12.40 13.35
CA PRO A 158 5.23 11.16 12.59
C PRO A 158 4.52 10.12 13.45
N GLU A 159 4.79 10.12 14.77
CA GLU A 159 4.11 9.30 15.77
C GLU A 159 2.58 9.31 15.70
N LYS A 160 1.93 10.44 15.42
CA LYS A 160 0.46 10.52 15.33
C LYS A 160 -0.06 9.75 14.12
N TYR A 161 0.51 10.01 12.96
CA TYR A 161 0.11 9.39 11.70
C TYR A 161 0.57 7.93 11.66
N ASP A 162 1.75 7.66 12.21
CA ASP A 162 2.32 6.33 12.38
C ASP A 162 1.47 5.42 13.28
N ALA A 163 0.89 5.97 14.36
CA ALA A 163 -0.02 5.24 15.23
C ALA A 163 -1.31 4.83 14.50
N GLN A 164 -1.64 5.49 13.39
CA GLN A 164 -2.76 5.14 12.53
C GLN A 164 -2.36 4.39 11.26
N GLY A 165 -1.13 3.86 11.17
CA GLY A 165 -0.70 3.05 10.03
C GLY A 165 -1.64 1.87 9.72
N TRP A 166 -2.42 1.40 10.70
CA TRP A 166 -3.44 0.37 10.48
C TRP A 166 -4.48 0.78 9.42
N ILE A 167 -5.02 2.01 9.45
CA ILE A 167 -6.07 2.39 8.49
C ILE A 167 -5.49 2.54 7.08
N VAL A 168 -4.23 2.97 7.01
CA VAL A 168 -3.48 3.15 5.76
C VAL A 168 -3.25 1.81 5.08
N GLU A 169 -2.64 0.85 5.79
CA GLU A 169 -2.43 -0.50 5.24
C GLU A 169 -3.75 -1.25 5.05
N GLY A 170 -4.73 -1.07 5.94
CA GLY A 170 -6.00 -1.75 5.86
C GLY A 170 -6.85 -1.31 4.67
N THR A 171 -6.85 -0.02 4.33
CA THR A 171 -7.58 0.51 3.16
C THR A 171 -6.90 0.11 1.86
N ALA A 172 -5.56 0.14 1.83
CA ALA A 172 -4.78 -0.35 0.68
C ALA A 172 -5.04 -1.84 0.39
N ASP A 173 -5.01 -2.69 1.43
CA ASP A 173 -5.20 -4.13 1.22
C ASP A 173 -6.67 -4.45 0.93
N TYR A 174 -7.62 -3.78 1.59
CA TYR A 174 -9.04 -3.86 1.23
C TYR A 174 -9.28 -3.51 -0.24
N PHE A 175 -8.74 -2.37 -0.68
CA PHE A 175 -8.85 -1.92 -2.06
C PHE A 175 -8.24 -2.93 -3.03
N SER A 176 -7.08 -3.50 -2.68
CA SER A 176 -6.40 -4.49 -3.51
C SER A 176 -7.26 -5.72 -3.77
N TYR A 177 -7.93 -6.26 -2.75
CA TYR A 177 -8.84 -7.41 -2.91
C TYR A 177 -10.06 -7.07 -3.76
N VAL A 178 -10.69 -5.91 -3.54
CA VAL A 178 -11.89 -5.52 -4.27
C VAL A 178 -11.58 -5.29 -5.75
N VAL A 179 -10.52 -4.54 -6.05
CA VAL A 179 -10.12 -4.24 -7.43
C VAL A 179 -9.58 -5.47 -8.15
N GLN A 180 -8.78 -6.30 -7.48
CA GLN A 180 -8.37 -7.60 -8.03
C GLN A 180 -9.58 -8.46 -8.41
N ALA A 181 -10.57 -8.54 -7.52
CA ALA A 181 -11.77 -9.33 -7.78
C ALA A 181 -12.56 -8.79 -8.97
N GLU A 182 -12.66 -7.47 -9.12
CA GLU A 182 -13.28 -6.85 -10.30
C GLU A 182 -12.54 -7.18 -11.60
N ILE A 183 -11.21 -7.05 -11.62
CA ILE A 183 -10.39 -7.36 -12.80
C ILE A 183 -10.55 -8.83 -13.21
N ASN A 184 -10.62 -9.73 -12.23
CA ASN A 184 -10.62 -11.17 -12.48
C ASN A 184 -12.03 -11.78 -12.53
N GLY A 185 -13.09 -11.00 -12.26
CA GLY A 185 -14.47 -11.50 -12.20
C GLY A 185 -14.75 -12.40 -10.99
N GLU A 186 -14.03 -12.23 -9.89
CA GLU A 186 -14.19 -13.03 -8.67
C GLU A 186 -15.37 -12.51 -7.82
N PRO A 187 -16.30 -13.37 -7.37
CA PRO A 187 -17.57 -12.93 -6.81
C PRO A 187 -17.52 -12.53 -5.32
N HIS A 188 -16.46 -12.88 -4.59
CA HIS A 188 -16.44 -12.80 -3.12
C HIS A 188 -15.15 -12.17 -2.54
N PRO A 189 -14.79 -10.92 -2.91
CA PRO A 189 -13.60 -10.24 -2.37
C PRO A 189 -13.59 -10.17 -0.84
N VAL A 190 -14.77 -9.95 -0.24
CA VAL A 190 -14.96 -9.91 1.22
C VAL A 190 -14.53 -11.21 1.89
N SER A 191 -14.94 -12.34 1.31
CA SER A 191 -14.58 -13.65 1.86
C SER A 191 -13.07 -13.86 1.81
N ALA A 192 -12.40 -13.37 0.76
CA ALA A 192 -10.94 -13.45 0.63
C ALA A 192 -10.22 -12.57 1.66
N ILE A 193 -10.70 -11.33 1.89
CA ILE A 193 -10.18 -10.43 2.93
C ILE A 193 -10.26 -11.09 4.31
N LEU A 194 -11.44 -11.59 4.68
CA LEU A 194 -11.66 -12.19 5.99
C LEU A 194 -10.90 -13.51 6.17
N GLN A 195 -10.74 -14.28 5.09
CA GLN A 195 -9.91 -15.48 5.11
C GLN A 195 -8.43 -15.14 5.37
N ALA A 196 -7.89 -14.13 4.68
CA ALA A 196 -6.52 -13.69 4.86
C ALA A 196 -6.28 -13.18 6.29
N ALA A 197 -7.17 -12.33 6.80
CA ALA A 197 -7.12 -11.84 8.17
C ALA A 197 -7.16 -12.97 9.21
N ASN A 198 -7.99 -13.99 9.00
CA ASN A 198 -8.06 -15.16 9.86
C ASN A 198 -6.76 -15.99 9.86
N ASN A 199 -6.12 -16.14 8.70
CA ASN A 199 -4.85 -16.86 8.60
C ASN A 199 -3.76 -16.12 9.38
N ASP A 200 -3.65 -14.81 9.19
CA ASP A 200 -2.69 -13.97 9.92
C ASP A 200 -2.97 -13.94 11.43
N ALA A 201 -4.25 -13.99 11.83
CA ALA A 201 -4.65 -14.11 13.23
C ALA A 201 -4.14 -15.41 13.88
N LYS A 202 -4.16 -16.51 13.14
CA LYS A 202 -3.66 -17.81 13.62
C LYS A 202 -2.14 -17.84 13.74
N GLU A 203 -1.45 -17.11 12.87
CA GLU A 203 0.02 -17.07 12.85
C GLU A 203 0.59 -16.12 13.90
N SER A 204 -0.02 -14.95 14.08
CA SER A 204 0.55 -13.85 14.86
C SER A 204 -0.38 -13.26 15.92
N GLY A 205 -1.54 -13.89 16.17
CA GLY A 205 -2.52 -13.44 17.15
C GLY A 205 -3.44 -12.32 16.65
N THR A 206 -4.33 -11.84 17.54
CA THR A 206 -5.39 -10.89 17.17
C THR A 206 -5.01 -9.41 17.31
N ASP A 207 -3.79 -9.12 17.75
CA ASP A 207 -3.30 -7.75 17.72
C ASP A 207 -3.20 -7.27 16.26
N LEU A 208 -3.75 -6.08 16.01
CA LEU A 208 -3.88 -5.53 14.67
C LEU A 208 -2.53 -5.05 14.14
N GLY A 209 -1.78 -4.31 14.98
CA GLY A 209 -0.55 -3.65 14.58
C GLY A 209 -0.72 -2.84 13.28
N ARG A 210 0.22 -3.02 12.34
CA ARG A 210 0.15 -2.55 10.95
C ARG A 210 -0.04 -3.71 9.96
N ASN A 211 -0.53 -4.85 10.41
CA ASN A 211 -0.74 -5.98 9.51
C ASN A 211 -1.88 -5.66 8.54
N ALA A 212 -1.56 -5.63 7.24
CA ALA A 212 -2.46 -5.23 6.18
C ALA A 212 -3.74 -6.08 6.12
N ALA A 213 -3.62 -7.41 6.17
CA ALA A 213 -4.78 -8.32 6.10
C ALA A 213 -5.72 -8.17 7.30
N LYS A 214 -5.17 -8.11 8.52
CA LYS A 214 -5.97 -7.88 9.74
C LYS A 214 -6.64 -6.51 9.69
N ALA A 215 -5.91 -5.49 9.24
CA ALA A 215 -6.42 -4.13 9.09
C ALA A 215 -7.51 -4.00 8.03
N ALA A 216 -7.43 -4.74 6.91
CA ALA A 216 -8.47 -4.80 5.90
C ALA A 216 -9.76 -5.40 6.45
N ALA A 217 -9.67 -6.42 7.32
CA ALA A 217 -10.84 -6.91 8.04
C ALA A 217 -11.42 -5.84 8.99
N ALA A 218 -10.59 -5.06 9.70
CA ALA A 218 -11.08 -3.96 10.52
C ALA A 218 -11.81 -2.88 9.69
N VAL A 219 -11.25 -2.50 8.53
CA VAL A 219 -11.91 -1.59 7.56
C VAL A 219 -13.25 -2.17 7.10
N ARG A 220 -13.26 -3.45 6.70
CA ARG A 220 -14.48 -4.14 6.29
C ARG A 220 -15.54 -4.17 7.39
N LEU A 221 -15.14 -4.32 8.65
CA LEU A 221 -16.06 -4.28 9.78
C LEU A 221 -16.72 -2.91 9.95
N MET A 222 -15.95 -1.82 9.84
CA MET A 222 -16.50 -0.46 9.88
C MET A 222 -17.52 -0.24 8.74
N ILE A 223 -17.23 -0.77 7.56
CA ILE A 223 -18.15 -0.69 6.41
C ILE A 223 -19.46 -1.43 6.69
N GLU A 224 -19.41 -2.68 7.17
CA GLU A 224 -20.63 -3.45 7.44
C GLU A 224 -21.48 -2.88 8.59
N ARG A 225 -20.85 -2.14 9.51
CA ARG A 225 -21.53 -1.43 10.59
C ARG A 225 -22.08 -0.07 10.18
N GLY A 226 -21.71 0.43 8.99
CA GLY A 226 -22.09 1.76 8.51
C GLY A 226 -21.28 2.90 9.13
N ASP A 227 -20.18 2.58 9.81
CA ASP A 227 -19.27 3.54 10.42
C ASP A 227 -18.32 4.19 9.39
N LEU A 228 -18.15 3.55 8.23
CA LEU A 228 -17.32 4.01 7.11
C LEU A 228 -18.00 3.67 5.78
N ALA A 229 -18.09 4.61 4.85
CA ALA A 229 -18.62 4.31 3.52
C ALA A 229 -17.57 3.59 2.66
N GLU A 230 -17.95 2.48 2.03
CA GLU A 230 -17.07 1.75 1.11
C GLU A 230 -16.58 2.63 -0.05
N ALA A 231 -17.43 3.53 -0.55
CA ALA A 231 -17.06 4.48 -1.58
C ALA A 231 -15.93 5.42 -1.15
N ASP A 232 -15.82 5.74 0.15
CA ASP A 232 -14.75 6.61 0.65
C ASP A 232 -13.41 5.87 0.74
N VAL A 233 -13.44 4.57 1.01
CA VAL A 233 -12.25 3.70 0.93
C VAL A 233 -11.82 3.53 -0.52
N LEU A 234 -12.76 3.14 -1.41
CA LEU A 234 -12.45 2.89 -2.81
C LEU A 234 -12.02 4.15 -3.56
N GLY A 235 -12.59 5.30 -3.21
CA GLY A 235 -12.25 6.59 -3.80
C GLY A 235 -11.11 7.32 -3.10
N ALA A 236 -10.56 6.76 -2.02
CA ALA A 236 -9.56 7.35 -1.12
C ALA A 236 -9.94 8.72 -0.53
N THR A 237 -11.23 9.09 -0.52
CA THR A 237 -11.70 10.42 -0.05
C THR A 237 -11.49 10.62 1.44
N MET A 238 -11.42 9.54 2.21
CA MET A 238 -11.18 9.58 3.66
C MET A 238 -9.81 10.17 4.02
N PHE A 239 -8.91 10.31 3.04
CA PHE A 239 -7.60 10.94 3.19
C PHE A 239 -7.53 12.35 2.58
N ASN A 240 -8.66 12.96 2.20
CA ASN A 240 -8.66 14.29 1.58
C ASN A 240 -8.43 15.45 2.57
N ASP A 241 -8.53 15.21 3.88
CA ASP A 241 -8.23 16.19 4.91
C ASP A 241 -7.26 15.67 5.98
N CYS A 242 -6.67 16.57 6.76
CA CYS A 242 -5.66 16.25 7.77
C CYS A 242 -6.21 15.65 9.07
N ASN A 243 -7.52 15.48 9.19
CA ASN A 243 -8.15 14.95 10.40
C ASN A 243 -8.22 13.44 10.42
N TRP A 244 -7.98 12.75 9.31
CA TRP A 244 -8.06 11.28 9.21
C TRP A 244 -7.34 10.55 10.37
N ALA A 245 -6.17 11.03 10.80
CA ALA A 245 -5.43 10.40 11.90
C ALA A 245 -6.09 10.56 13.28
N ASN A 246 -6.99 11.53 13.44
CA ASN A 246 -7.87 11.62 14.60
C ASN A 246 -9.09 10.70 14.43
N ASP A 247 -9.69 10.70 13.24
CA ASP A 247 -10.93 9.97 12.95
C ASP A 247 -10.76 8.45 13.07
N PHE A 248 -9.56 7.94 12.83
CA PHE A 248 -9.23 6.50 12.96
C PHE A 248 -8.39 6.16 14.20
N SER A 249 -8.32 7.09 15.16
CA SER A 249 -7.62 6.89 16.43
C SER A 249 -8.43 6.05 17.42
N MET A 250 -7.78 5.57 18.48
CA MET A 250 -8.46 4.84 19.57
C MET A 250 -9.46 5.70 20.37
N SER A 251 -9.47 7.03 20.21
CA SER A 251 -10.50 7.87 20.84
C SER A 251 -11.80 7.91 20.05
N ASP A 252 -11.79 7.51 18.77
CA ASP A 252 -13.01 7.30 18.00
C ASP A 252 -13.62 5.94 18.38
N PRO A 253 -14.89 5.88 18.83
CA PRO A 253 -15.52 4.63 19.26
C PRO A 253 -15.62 3.58 18.15
N ALA A 254 -15.87 3.98 16.90
CA ALA A 254 -16.01 3.04 15.79
C ALA A 254 -14.66 2.44 15.40
N ALA A 255 -13.62 3.26 15.30
CA ALA A 255 -12.25 2.80 15.07
C ALA A 255 -11.77 1.89 16.21
N ALA A 256 -11.98 2.28 17.47
CA ALA A 256 -11.63 1.45 18.62
C ALA A 256 -12.36 0.09 18.61
N TYR A 257 -13.64 0.10 18.26
CA TYR A 257 -14.44 -1.12 18.15
C TYR A 257 -13.90 -2.03 17.05
N ALA A 258 -13.66 -1.50 15.85
CA ALA A 258 -13.17 -2.28 14.71
C ALA A 258 -11.82 -2.91 14.99
N ARG A 259 -10.87 -2.14 15.53
CA ARG A 259 -9.53 -2.62 15.92
C ARG A 259 -9.57 -3.73 16.97
N THR A 260 -10.61 -3.75 17.81
CA THR A 260 -10.78 -4.77 18.85
C THR A 260 -11.49 -6.02 18.33
N ASN A 261 -12.45 -5.88 17.42
CA ASN A 261 -13.43 -6.93 17.09
C ASN A 261 -13.33 -7.48 15.66
N TRP A 262 -12.40 -6.99 14.82
CA TRP A 262 -12.21 -7.47 13.44
C TRP A 262 -12.01 -8.99 13.34
N HIS A 263 -11.51 -9.65 14.38
CA HIS A 263 -11.21 -11.08 14.38
C HIS A 263 -12.43 -11.95 14.69
N LEU A 264 -13.59 -11.36 14.96
CA LEU A 264 -14.85 -12.06 15.21
C LEU A 264 -15.49 -12.51 13.89
N ILE A 265 -14.78 -13.41 13.20
CA ILE A 265 -15.09 -13.95 11.87
C ILE A 265 -15.40 -15.44 11.95
N GLU A 266 -16.28 -15.90 11.08
CA GLU A 266 -16.67 -17.30 10.94
C GLU A 266 -16.74 -17.71 9.47
N GLN A 267 -16.66 -19.01 9.21
CA GLN A 267 -16.85 -19.58 7.89
C GLN A 267 -18.16 -20.40 7.87
N HIS A 268 -19.00 -20.13 6.87
CA HIS A 268 -20.22 -20.88 6.61
C HIS A 268 -20.28 -21.22 5.11
N ASP A 269 -20.43 -22.50 4.77
CA ASP A 269 -20.43 -22.99 3.39
C ASP A 269 -19.26 -22.50 2.53
N GLY A 270 -18.07 -22.42 3.13
CA GLY A 270 -16.86 -21.96 2.45
C GLY A 270 -16.70 -20.43 2.38
N ILE A 271 -17.74 -19.66 2.71
CA ILE A 271 -17.72 -18.20 2.68
C ILE A 271 -17.41 -17.65 4.07
N TRP A 272 -16.44 -16.74 4.14
CA TRP A 272 -16.08 -16.03 5.37
C TRP A 272 -16.94 -14.80 5.57
N ARG A 273 -17.36 -14.56 6.82
CA ARG A 273 -18.19 -13.43 7.23
C ARG A 273 -17.93 -13.04 8.68
N PHE A 274 -18.35 -11.85 9.06
CA PHE A 274 -18.42 -11.49 10.48
C PHE A 274 -19.53 -12.23 11.20
N THR A 275 -19.29 -12.52 12.48
CA THR A 275 -20.34 -13.00 13.37
C THR A 275 -21.33 -11.87 13.71
N SER A 276 -22.55 -12.23 14.10
CA SER A 276 -23.53 -11.26 14.58
C SER A 276 -23.05 -10.45 15.79
N ALA A 277 -22.12 -10.99 16.59
CA ALA A 277 -21.54 -10.28 17.74
C ALA A 277 -20.67 -9.09 17.29
N ALA A 278 -19.92 -9.25 16.19
CA ALA A 278 -19.12 -8.16 15.61
C ALA A 278 -20.00 -7.05 15.00
N LEU A 279 -21.14 -7.43 14.41
CA LEU A 279 -22.00 -6.50 13.68
C LEU A 279 -22.95 -5.71 14.60
N ASN A 280 -23.35 -6.27 15.74
CA ASN A 280 -24.37 -5.67 16.61
C ASN A 280 -23.83 -5.26 18.00
N GLY A 281 -22.54 -5.43 18.26
CA GLY A 281 -21.91 -5.02 19.51
C GLY A 281 -21.58 -3.53 19.56
#